data_AF-A0A2C5Z860-F1
#
_entry.id   AF-A0A2C5Z860-F1
#
_cell.length_a   1.000
_cell.length_b   1.000
_cell.length_c   1.000
_cell.angle_alpha   90.00
_cell.angle_beta   90.00
_cell.angle_gamma   90.00
#
_symmetry.space_group_name_H-M   'P 1'
#
loop_
_entity.id
_entity.type
_entity.pdbx_description
1 polymer ?
#
loop_
_entity_poly.entity_id
_entity_poly.type
_entity_poly.pdbx_seq_one_letter_code
_entity_poly.pdbx_strand_id
1 'polypeptide(L)'
;MGLVDAILGHVSLASVALFVVSALVVRHVVQRVDEHQRITRLGGYAPSIKPCWAPLGIDFIVRGFRAQLRDQTYDFWRNGFFARADAWTVETRVVGQRALFTADPDNIKAMLSTQFGDFGKGQPFHDEWEAFLGDGIFATDGALWQASRQLIRPQFTRDRVSDLDCFESHVQTLFAVMAKAEAAPAGQTATRHKPPASVPSSSRGRVVEMTDLFYRFTLDVTTDFLLGADVKSLTSSEQGFANAWDEVQLLQCLINRTFAFGRLLPMPRFHACLGVVNNFVNTFIDRVLGLAPDELAAKDEGG
;
A
#
# COMPACT_ATOMS: atom_id res chain seq x y z
N MET A 1 15.79 31.26 -48.40
CA MET A 1 15.24 32.26 -47.46
C MET A 1 13.87 32.73 -47.95
N GLY A 2 12.88 31.85 -48.09
CA GLY A 2 11.61 32.27 -48.74
C GLY A 2 10.41 31.36 -48.50
N LEU A 3 10.62 30.05 -48.41
CA LEU A 3 9.54 29.11 -48.13
C LEU A 3 9.26 28.96 -46.62
N VAL A 4 10.31 29.01 -45.80
CA VAL A 4 10.21 28.97 -44.33
C VAL A 4 9.64 30.29 -43.77
N ASP A 5 10.07 31.44 -44.29
CA ASP A 5 9.56 32.76 -43.88
C ASP A 5 8.10 32.98 -44.31
N ALA A 6 7.69 32.46 -45.48
CA ALA A 6 6.30 32.51 -45.91
C ALA A 6 5.38 31.61 -45.06
N ILE A 7 5.86 30.45 -44.62
CA ILE A 7 5.13 29.58 -43.70
C ILE A 7 5.03 30.24 -42.32
N LEU A 8 6.13 30.80 -41.80
CA LEU A 8 6.14 31.51 -40.51
C LEU A 8 5.21 32.74 -40.49
N GLY A 9 5.01 33.42 -41.63
CA GLY A 9 4.07 34.54 -41.76
C GLY A 9 2.58 34.15 -41.73
N HIS A 10 2.24 32.89 -42.04
CA HIS A 10 0.85 32.38 -42.06
C HIS A 10 0.52 31.46 -40.89
N VAL A 11 1.51 31.05 -40.10
CA VAL A 11 1.32 30.20 -38.92
C VAL A 11 0.88 31.08 -37.75
N SER A 12 -0.43 31.29 -37.66
CA SER A 12 -1.04 31.85 -36.45
C SER A 12 -0.96 30.83 -35.31
N LEU A 13 -0.76 31.31 -34.07
CA LEU A 13 -0.85 30.50 -32.84
C LEU A 13 -2.12 29.63 -32.81
N ALA A 14 -3.23 30.12 -33.37
CA ALA A 14 -4.48 29.38 -33.47
C ALA A 14 -4.39 28.16 -34.41
N SER A 15 -3.66 28.28 -35.53
CA SER A 15 -3.46 27.18 -36.48
C SER A 15 -2.57 26.08 -35.90
N VAL A 16 -1.53 26.46 -35.15
CA VAL A 16 -0.67 25.52 -34.41
C VAL A 16 -1.47 24.83 -33.32
N ALA A 17 -2.24 25.59 -32.52
CA ALA A 17 -3.07 25.02 -31.46
C ALA A 17 -4.12 24.05 -32.05
N LEU A 18 -4.78 24.40 -33.15
CA LEU A 18 -5.74 23.53 -33.82
C LEU A 18 -5.08 22.26 -34.36
N PHE A 19 -3.90 22.37 -34.97
CA PHE A 19 -3.14 21.21 -35.45
C PHE A 19 -2.74 20.29 -34.30
N VAL A 20 -2.23 20.85 -33.19
CA VAL A 20 -1.85 20.08 -32.00
C VAL A 20 -3.06 19.39 -31.40
N VAL A 21 -4.18 20.09 -31.21
CA VAL A 21 -5.42 19.49 -30.68
C VAL A 21 -5.92 18.39 -31.61
N SER A 22 -5.92 18.62 -32.93
CA SER A 22 -6.35 17.63 -33.92
C SER A 22 -5.44 16.40 -33.90
N ALA A 23 -4.12 16.59 -33.82
CA ALA A 23 -3.15 15.51 -33.72
C ALA A 23 -3.33 14.70 -32.41
N LEU A 24 -3.61 15.37 -31.29
CA LEU A 24 -3.92 14.71 -30.01
C LEU A 24 -5.22 13.90 -30.08
N VAL A 25 -6.28 14.44 -30.72
CA VAL A 25 -7.55 13.73 -30.92
C VAL A 25 -7.34 12.51 -31.83
N VAL A 26 -6.65 12.66 -32.97
CA VAL A 26 -6.33 11.55 -33.87
C VAL A 26 -5.53 10.48 -33.13
N ARG A 27 -4.49 10.88 -32.38
CA ARG A 27 -3.71 9.96 -31.56
C ARG A 27 -4.59 9.21 -30.56
N HIS A 28 -5.47 9.92 -29.85
CA HIS A 28 -6.38 9.30 -28.89
C HIS A 28 -7.33 8.30 -29.54
N VAL A 29 -7.90 8.63 -30.71
CA VAL A 29 -8.78 7.74 -31.46
C VAL A 29 -8.03 6.51 -31.96
N VAL A 30 -6.83 6.68 -32.53
CA VAL A 30 -6.00 5.56 -32.99
C VAL A 30 -5.64 4.64 -31.83
N GLN A 31 -5.21 5.19 -30.69
CA GLN A 31 -4.94 4.42 -29.48
C GLN A 31 -6.18 3.64 -29.01
N ARG A 32 -7.37 4.24 -29.10
CA ARG A 32 -8.63 3.58 -28.71
C ARG A 32 -9.04 2.46 -29.66
N VAL A 33 -8.84 2.64 -30.96
CA VAL A 33 -9.11 1.60 -31.96
C VAL A 33 -8.13 0.44 -31.79
N ASP A 34 -6.84 0.73 -31.59
CA ASP A 34 -5.82 -0.30 -31.35
C ASP A 34 -6.10 -1.07 -30.04
N GLU A 35 -6.40 -0.36 -28.95
CA GLU A 35 -6.82 -0.97 -27.67
C GLU A 35 -8.03 -1.89 -27.86
N HIS A 36 -9.05 -1.42 -28.59
CA HIS A 36 -10.24 -2.21 -28.88
C HIS A 36 -9.94 -3.48 -29.68
N GLN A 37 -9.13 -3.36 -30.72
CA GLN A 37 -8.74 -4.51 -31.54
C GLN A 37 -7.96 -5.54 -30.73
N ARG A 38 -7.03 -5.11 -29.87
CA ARG A 38 -6.26 -6.02 -29.01
C ARG A 38 -7.17 -6.77 -28.04
N ILE A 39 -8.11 -6.08 -27.40
CA ILE A 39 -9.05 -6.69 -26.46
C ILE A 39 -9.94 -7.70 -27.15
N THR A 40 -10.49 -7.36 -28.31
CA THR A 40 -11.36 -8.28 -29.08
C THR A 40 -10.60 -9.53 -29.54
N ARG A 41 -9.30 -9.41 -29.85
CA ARG A 41 -8.45 -10.59 -30.17
C ARG A 41 -8.20 -11.50 -28.97
N LEU A 42 -8.22 -10.97 -27.76
CA LEU A 42 -7.90 -11.69 -26.51
C LEU A 42 -9.14 -12.30 -25.81
N GLY A 43 -10.34 -12.15 -26.37
CA GLY A 43 -11.57 -12.70 -25.78
C GLY A 43 -12.65 -11.68 -25.42
N GLY A 44 -12.41 -10.39 -25.68
CA GLY A 44 -13.40 -9.34 -25.52
C GLY A 44 -13.40 -8.65 -24.15
N TYR A 45 -14.49 -7.94 -23.87
CA TYR A 45 -14.64 -7.11 -22.67
C TYR A 45 -15.35 -7.87 -21.56
N ALA A 46 -14.95 -7.59 -20.32
CA ALA A 46 -15.71 -8.05 -19.15
C ALA A 46 -16.98 -7.19 -18.97
N PRO A 47 -17.95 -7.62 -18.16
CA PRO A 47 -19.08 -6.78 -17.76
C PRO A 47 -18.60 -5.42 -17.23
N SER A 48 -19.03 -4.34 -17.89
CA SER A 48 -18.59 -2.99 -17.55
C SER A 48 -19.57 -2.31 -16.60
N ILE A 49 -19.06 -1.79 -15.48
CA ILE A 49 -19.84 -0.96 -14.57
C ILE A 49 -19.82 0.47 -15.11
N LYS A 50 -20.96 0.91 -15.63
CA LYS A 50 -21.09 2.27 -16.16
C LYS A 50 -20.97 3.31 -15.03
N PRO A 51 -20.27 4.43 -15.26
CA PRO A 51 -20.26 5.57 -14.35
C PRO A 51 -21.69 5.98 -14.04
N CYS A 52 -22.02 6.15 -12.75
CA CYS A 52 -23.39 6.44 -12.34
C CYS A 52 -23.79 7.90 -12.57
N TRP A 53 -22.84 8.84 -12.54
CA TRP A 53 -23.18 10.27 -12.63
C TRP A 53 -22.06 11.21 -13.12
N ALA A 54 -20.78 10.86 -12.97
CA ALA A 54 -19.66 11.73 -13.35
C ALA A 54 -18.90 11.20 -14.59
N PRO A 55 -18.43 12.08 -15.50
CA PRO A 55 -17.55 11.68 -16.59
C PRO A 55 -16.21 11.15 -16.05
N LEU A 56 -15.49 10.37 -16.86
CA LEU A 56 -14.16 9.84 -16.57
C LEU A 56 -14.06 8.87 -15.36
N GLY A 57 -15.18 8.35 -14.86
CA GLY A 57 -15.17 7.37 -13.77
C GLY A 57 -14.78 7.95 -12.40
N ILE A 58 -14.85 9.28 -12.24
CA ILE A 58 -14.54 9.98 -10.97
C ILE A 58 -15.52 9.54 -9.87
N ASP A 59 -16.73 9.15 -10.24
CA ASP A 59 -17.74 8.63 -9.32
C ASP A 59 -17.25 7.39 -8.56
N PHE A 60 -16.48 6.52 -9.22
CA PHE A 60 -15.88 5.34 -8.60
C PHE A 60 -14.88 5.75 -7.51
N ILE A 61 -14.00 6.70 -7.79
CA ILE A 61 -13.00 7.22 -6.83
C ILE A 61 -13.71 7.81 -5.61
N VAL A 62 -14.70 8.68 -5.83
CA VAL A 62 -15.42 9.37 -4.74
C VAL A 62 -16.20 8.37 -3.88
N ARG A 63 -16.85 7.38 -4.49
CA ARG A 63 -17.58 6.33 -3.74
C ARG A 63 -16.62 5.45 -2.94
N GLY A 64 -15.50 5.05 -3.52
CA GLY A 64 -14.46 4.28 -2.83
C GLY A 64 -13.87 5.06 -1.66
N PHE A 65 -13.60 6.35 -1.83
CA PHE A 65 -13.08 7.21 -0.77
C PHE A 65 -14.09 7.39 0.37
N ARG A 66 -15.37 7.66 0.05
CA ARG A 66 -16.43 7.74 1.08
C ARG A 66 -16.66 6.42 1.81
N ALA A 67 -16.59 5.28 1.11
CA ALA A 67 -16.73 3.98 1.72
C ALA A 67 -15.60 3.71 2.72
N GLN A 68 -14.36 4.09 2.39
CA GLN A 68 -13.23 3.99 3.31
C GLN A 68 -13.41 4.86 4.55
N LEU A 69 -13.81 6.12 4.37
CA LEU A 69 -14.03 7.03 5.50
C LEU A 69 -15.19 6.62 6.42
N ARG A 70 -16.03 5.68 5.98
CA ARG A 70 -17.17 5.14 6.73
C ARG A 70 -16.97 3.69 7.16
N ASP A 71 -15.77 3.12 6.97
CA ASP A 71 -15.45 1.72 7.25
C ASP A 71 -16.37 0.70 6.54
N GLN A 72 -16.84 1.06 5.35
CA GLN A 72 -17.78 0.29 4.51
C GLN A 72 -17.12 -0.22 3.21
N THR A 73 -15.79 -0.35 3.19
CA THR A 73 -15.04 -0.77 2.01
C THR A 73 -15.45 -2.16 1.52
N TYR A 74 -15.70 -3.11 2.42
CA TYR A 74 -16.14 -4.46 2.06
C TYR A 74 -17.50 -4.43 1.33
N ASP A 75 -18.49 -3.75 1.88
CA ASP A 75 -19.83 -3.64 1.27
C ASP A 75 -19.78 -2.93 -0.09
N PHE A 76 -18.92 -1.92 -0.23
CA PHE A 76 -18.69 -1.24 -1.49
C PHE A 76 -18.22 -2.19 -2.58
N TRP A 77 -17.22 -3.03 -2.32
CA TRP A 77 -16.72 -3.99 -3.31
C TRP A 77 -17.70 -5.15 -3.53
N ARG A 78 -18.20 -5.77 -2.45
CA ARG A 78 -19.07 -6.95 -2.54
C ARG A 78 -20.40 -6.63 -3.21
N ASN A 79 -21.14 -5.67 -2.64
CA ASN A 79 -22.52 -5.37 -3.03
C ASN A 79 -22.57 -4.23 -4.06
N GLY A 80 -21.75 -3.20 -3.85
CA GLY A 80 -21.76 -2.00 -4.68
C GLY A 80 -21.09 -2.17 -6.05
N PHE A 81 -20.28 -3.21 -6.23
CA PHE A 81 -19.45 -3.44 -7.41
C PHE A 81 -19.71 -4.83 -8.03
N PHE A 82 -19.26 -5.93 -7.42
CA PHE A 82 -19.39 -7.28 -8.00
C PHE A 82 -20.84 -7.75 -8.13
N ALA A 83 -21.64 -7.66 -7.06
CA ALA A 83 -23.05 -8.09 -7.10
C ALA A 83 -23.88 -7.26 -8.09
N ARG A 84 -23.55 -5.97 -8.26
CA ARG A 84 -24.25 -5.10 -9.21
C ARG A 84 -23.99 -5.47 -10.68
N ALA A 85 -22.82 -6.03 -10.97
CA ALA A 85 -22.46 -6.47 -12.32
C ALA A 85 -22.85 -7.94 -12.59
N ASP A 86 -23.33 -8.66 -11.56
CA ASP A 86 -23.60 -10.09 -11.59
C ASP A 86 -22.41 -10.93 -12.11
N ALA A 87 -21.19 -10.49 -11.77
CA ALA A 87 -19.96 -11.11 -12.22
C ALA A 87 -18.83 -10.92 -11.21
N TRP A 88 -17.95 -11.91 -11.12
CA TRP A 88 -16.75 -11.85 -10.29
C TRP A 88 -15.55 -11.23 -11.01
N THR A 89 -15.68 -10.97 -12.31
CA THR A 89 -14.71 -10.18 -13.08
C THR A 89 -15.44 -9.06 -13.77
N VAL A 90 -15.01 -7.83 -13.51
CA VAL A 90 -15.66 -6.61 -14.00
C VAL A 90 -14.62 -5.62 -14.47
N GLU A 91 -15.00 -4.77 -15.41
CA GLU A 91 -14.12 -3.72 -15.91
C GLU A 91 -14.76 -2.33 -15.74
N THR A 92 -13.89 -1.35 -15.55
CA THR A 92 -14.27 0.06 -15.55
C THR A 92 -13.16 0.89 -16.16
N ARG A 93 -13.47 2.14 -16.51
CA ARG A 93 -12.49 3.11 -16.97
C ARG A 93 -12.45 4.30 -16.03
N VAL A 94 -11.28 4.55 -15.46
CA VAL A 94 -11.01 5.64 -14.52
C VAL A 94 -9.95 6.53 -15.14
N VAL A 95 -10.28 7.81 -15.38
CA VAL A 95 -9.38 8.80 -16.00
C VAL A 95 -8.75 8.30 -17.31
N GLY A 96 -9.55 7.60 -18.12
CA GLY A 96 -9.12 7.06 -19.41
C GLY A 96 -8.27 5.79 -19.35
N GLN A 97 -7.92 5.30 -18.16
CA GLN A 97 -7.26 4.02 -17.96
C GLN A 97 -8.29 2.91 -17.76
N ARG A 98 -8.09 1.76 -18.41
CA ARG A 98 -8.92 0.56 -18.21
C ARG A 98 -8.45 -0.18 -16.97
N ALA A 99 -9.35 -0.40 -16.03
CA ALA A 99 -9.11 -1.17 -14.82
C ALA A 99 -9.99 -2.42 -14.82
N LEU A 100 -9.37 -3.57 -14.59
CA LEU A 100 -10.02 -4.87 -14.44
C LEU A 100 -9.94 -5.28 -12.98
N PHE A 101 -11.06 -5.71 -12.43
CA PHE A 101 -11.16 -6.21 -11.07
C PHE A 101 -11.69 -7.63 -11.12
N THR A 102 -11.02 -8.56 -10.45
CA THR A 102 -11.42 -9.96 -10.42
C THR A 102 -11.37 -10.50 -8.99
N ALA A 103 -12.38 -11.26 -8.63
CA ALA A 103 -12.43 -12.15 -7.48
C ALA A 103 -12.65 -13.61 -7.91
N ASP A 104 -12.52 -13.88 -9.21
CA ASP A 104 -12.59 -15.24 -9.77
C ASP A 104 -11.32 -16.04 -9.41
N PRO A 105 -11.46 -17.22 -8.77
CA PRO A 105 -10.32 -18.07 -8.41
C PRO A 105 -9.41 -18.45 -9.57
N ASP A 106 -9.96 -18.69 -10.77
CA ASP A 106 -9.17 -19.13 -11.93
C ASP A 106 -8.28 -18.00 -12.44
N ASN A 107 -8.80 -16.77 -12.45
CA ASN A 107 -8.02 -15.58 -12.79
C ASN A 107 -6.93 -15.30 -11.74
N ILE A 108 -7.25 -15.47 -10.46
CA ILE A 108 -6.27 -15.29 -9.37
C ILE A 108 -5.14 -16.33 -9.51
N LYS A 109 -5.49 -17.59 -9.80
CA LYS A 109 -4.51 -18.66 -10.06
C LYS A 109 -3.65 -18.35 -11.29
N ALA A 110 -4.25 -17.81 -12.35
CA ALA A 110 -3.51 -17.41 -13.54
C ALA A 110 -2.46 -16.34 -13.21
N MET A 111 -2.87 -15.27 -12.53
CA MET A 111 -2.01 -14.14 -12.17
C MET A 111 -0.90 -14.51 -11.18
N LEU A 112 -1.22 -15.30 -10.15
CA LEU A 112 -0.29 -15.56 -9.04
C LEU A 112 0.51 -16.84 -9.19
N SER A 113 0.18 -17.71 -10.15
CA SER A 113 0.85 -19.01 -10.30
C SER A 113 1.21 -19.34 -11.74
N THR A 114 0.25 -19.58 -12.63
CA THR A 114 0.56 -20.19 -13.94
C THR A 114 1.16 -19.21 -14.95
N GLN A 115 0.85 -17.92 -14.83
CA GLN A 115 1.27 -16.85 -15.75
C GLN A 115 1.96 -15.70 -15.00
N PHE A 116 2.60 -15.97 -13.86
CA PHE A 116 3.19 -14.93 -13.00
C PHE A 116 4.12 -13.96 -13.74
N GLY A 117 4.89 -14.44 -14.72
CA GLY A 117 5.80 -13.60 -15.51
C GLY A 117 5.10 -12.58 -16.42
N ASP A 118 3.83 -12.81 -16.76
CA ASP A 118 3.04 -11.94 -17.63
C ASP A 118 2.36 -10.81 -16.85
N PHE A 119 2.22 -10.96 -15.52
CA PHE A 119 1.54 -10.01 -14.64
C PHE A 119 2.53 -9.33 -13.68
N GLY A 120 2.91 -8.09 -14.01
CA GLY A 120 3.68 -7.21 -13.13
C GLY A 120 2.85 -6.04 -12.60
N LYS A 121 3.36 -5.34 -11.59
CA LYS A 121 2.82 -4.08 -11.09
C LYS A 121 3.09 -2.94 -12.09
N GLY A 122 4.26 -2.98 -12.72
CA GLY A 122 4.70 -2.05 -13.76
C GLY A 122 5.25 -0.72 -13.22
N GLN A 123 5.85 0.05 -14.12
CA GLN A 123 6.49 1.33 -13.79
C GLN A 123 5.57 2.33 -13.07
N PRO A 124 4.29 2.51 -13.44
CA PRO A 124 3.42 3.47 -12.74
C PRO A 124 3.24 3.16 -11.25
N PHE A 125 3.21 1.87 -10.89
CA PHE A 125 3.13 1.44 -9.50
C PHE A 125 4.46 1.67 -8.80
N HIS A 126 5.58 1.30 -9.43
CA HIS A 126 6.91 1.55 -8.87
C HIS A 126 7.12 3.04 -8.57
N ASP A 127 6.90 3.94 -9.52
CA ASP A 127 7.03 5.39 -9.33
C ASP A 127 6.21 5.94 -8.15
N GLU A 128 5.04 5.35 -7.89
CA GLU A 128 4.15 5.80 -6.81
C GLU A 128 4.61 5.32 -5.44
N TRP A 129 5.24 4.14 -5.37
CA TRP A 129 5.62 3.47 -4.14
C TRP A 129 7.12 3.59 -3.83
N GLU A 130 7.95 3.98 -4.79
CA GLU A 130 9.41 4.08 -4.68
C GLU A 130 9.83 4.96 -3.50
N ALA A 131 9.15 6.09 -3.28
CA ALA A 131 9.47 6.98 -2.16
C ALA A 131 9.32 6.30 -0.79
N PHE A 132 8.36 5.38 -0.63
CA PHE A 132 8.12 4.69 0.64
C PHE A 132 8.84 3.35 0.74
N LEU A 133 8.82 2.55 -0.32
CA LEU A 133 9.28 1.15 -0.32
C LEU A 133 10.61 0.94 -1.07
N GLY A 134 11.12 1.98 -1.74
CA GLY A 134 12.32 1.91 -2.57
C GLY A 134 12.25 0.82 -3.64
N ASP A 135 13.42 0.33 -4.03
CA ASP A 135 13.57 -0.86 -4.89
C ASP A 135 13.38 -2.17 -4.12
N GLY A 136 12.37 -2.19 -3.26
CA GLY A 136 12.04 -3.32 -2.39
C GLY A 136 11.27 -4.43 -3.10
N ILE A 137 11.11 -5.55 -2.38
CA ILE A 137 10.33 -6.72 -2.81
C ILE A 137 8.85 -6.41 -3.13
N PHE A 138 8.32 -5.30 -2.61
CA PHE A 138 6.92 -4.91 -2.81
C PHE A 138 6.70 -3.95 -3.98
N ALA A 139 7.70 -3.19 -4.40
CA ALA A 139 7.57 -2.15 -5.42
C ALA A 139 8.15 -2.56 -6.78
N THR A 140 8.96 -3.61 -6.84
CA THR A 140 9.68 -4.03 -8.06
C THR A 140 9.05 -5.28 -8.68
N ASP A 141 9.41 -5.56 -9.93
CA ASP A 141 9.00 -6.75 -10.70
C ASP A 141 10.22 -7.44 -11.34
N GLY A 142 10.01 -8.66 -11.87
CA GLY A 142 11.01 -9.38 -12.67
C GLY A 142 12.28 -9.76 -11.88
N ALA A 143 13.45 -9.54 -12.50
CA ALA A 143 14.73 -9.95 -11.93
C ALA A 143 15.08 -9.22 -10.62
N LEU A 144 14.74 -7.94 -10.52
CA LEU A 144 14.98 -7.13 -9.31
C LEU A 144 14.15 -7.67 -8.14
N TRP A 145 12.88 -7.99 -8.39
CA TRP A 145 12.02 -8.65 -7.40
C TRP A 145 12.58 -10.00 -6.96
N GLN A 146 13.05 -10.84 -7.90
CA GLN A 146 13.63 -12.14 -7.59
C GLN A 146 14.87 -12.00 -6.70
N ALA A 147 15.75 -11.03 -6.99
CA ALA A 147 16.93 -10.76 -6.19
C ALA A 147 16.56 -10.38 -4.75
N SER A 148 15.66 -9.39 -4.56
CA SER A 148 15.20 -8.99 -3.22
C SER A 148 14.49 -10.13 -2.48
N ARG A 149 13.74 -10.97 -3.19
CA ARG A 149 13.11 -12.17 -2.61
C ARG A 149 14.12 -13.20 -2.14
N GLN A 150 15.19 -13.44 -2.89
CA GLN A 150 16.24 -14.38 -2.52
C GLN A 150 16.97 -13.93 -1.24
N LEU A 151 17.21 -12.63 -1.07
CA LEU A 151 17.83 -12.07 0.13
C LEU A 151 16.98 -12.26 1.39
N ILE A 152 15.67 -12.09 1.28
CA ILE A 152 14.75 -12.11 2.44
C ILE A 152 14.33 -13.55 2.80
N ARG A 153 14.29 -14.47 1.84
CA ARG A 153 13.78 -15.84 2.03
C ARG A 153 14.40 -16.61 3.21
N PRO A 154 15.72 -16.54 3.49
CA PRO A 154 16.33 -17.24 4.63
C PRO A 154 15.73 -16.84 5.98
N GLN A 155 15.30 -15.58 6.15
CA GLN A 155 14.68 -15.09 7.39
C GLN A 155 13.35 -15.78 7.74
N PHE A 156 12.70 -16.41 6.74
CA PHE A 156 11.43 -17.12 6.89
C PHE A 156 11.58 -18.64 6.81
N THR A 157 12.79 -19.15 7.00
CA THR A 157 13.02 -20.58 7.18
C THR A 157 12.43 -21.06 8.49
N ARG A 158 11.97 -22.31 8.52
CA ARG A 158 11.26 -22.89 9.67
C ARG A 158 12.09 -22.79 10.97
N ASP A 159 13.40 -22.92 10.85
CA ASP A 159 14.31 -22.95 12.00
C ASP A 159 14.37 -21.59 12.69
N ARG A 160 14.35 -20.48 11.93
CA ARG A 160 14.23 -19.11 12.47
C ARG A 160 12.86 -18.82 13.05
N VAL A 161 11.79 -19.18 12.35
CA VAL A 161 10.40 -18.94 12.81
C VAL A 161 10.08 -19.73 14.09
N SER A 162 10.87 -20.74 14.42
CA SER A 162 10.73 -21.55 15.64
C SER A 162 11.50 -20.99 16.85
N ASP A 163 12.09 -19.79 16.75
CA ASP A 163 12.65 -19.08 17.92
C ASP A 163 11.51 -18.57 18.81
N LEU A 164 10.91 -19.49 19.56
CA LEU A 164 9.79 -19.25 20.45
C LEU A 164 10.17 -18.40 21.68
N ASP A 165 11.46 -18.30 22.00
CA ASP A 165 11.94 -17.58 23.18
C ASP A 165 11.75 -16.06 23.02
N CYS A 166 11.99 -15.55 21.80
CA CYS A 166 11.66 -14.17 21.42
C CYS A 166 10.16 -13.89 21.65
N PHE A 167 9.29 -14.74 21.11
CA PHE A 167 7.83 -14.57 21.25
C PHE A 167 7.38 -14.64 22.72
N GLU A 168 7.89 -15.58 23.49
CA GLU A 168 7.53 -15.76 24.91
C GLU A 168 7.86 -14.51 25.73
N SER A 169 9.04 -13.92 25.54
CA SER A 169 9.45 -12.68 26.22
C SER A 169 8.48 -11.51 25.96
N HIS A 170 8.07 -11.34 24.70
CA HIS A 170 7.13 -10.28 24.30
C HIS A 170 5.71 -10.56 24.81
N VAL A 171 5.28 -11.83 24.85
CA VAL A 171 3.97 -12.23 25.41
C VAL A 171 3.91 -11.96 26.91
N GLN A 172 4.99 -12.26 27.65
CA GLN A 172 5.07 -11.94 29.09
C GLN A 172 5.02 -10.42 29.32
N THR A 173 5.66 -9.65 28.46
CA THR A 173 5.59 -8.17 28.50
C THR A 173 4.17 -7.67 28.25
N LEU A 174 3.47 -8.24 27.27
CA LEU A 174 2.06 -7.93 26.99
C LEU A 174 1.18 -8.21 28.22
N PHE A 175 1.32 -9.37 28.86
CA PHE A 175 0.57 -9.69 30.09
C PHE A 175 0.88 -8.74 31.24
N ALA A 176 2.15 -8.34 31.40
CA ALA A 176 2.53 -7.36 32.42
C ALA A 176 1.89 -5.98 32.17
N VAL A 177 1.81 -5.53 30.91
CA VAL A 177 1.14 -4.28 30.53
C VAL A 177 -0.37 -4.37 30.79
N MET A 178 -1.01 -5.49 30.44
CA MET A 178 -2.44 -5.73 30.71
C MET A 178 -2.73 -5.69 32.22
N ALA A 179 -1.91 -6.34 33.04
CA ALA A 179 -2.06 -6.31 34.50
C ALA A 179 -1.87 -4.90 35.10
N LYS A 180 -0.94 -4.10 34.56
CA LYS A 180 -0.77 -2.69 34.96
C LYS A 180 -1.96 -1.81 34.56
N ALA A 181 -2.54 -2.03 33.38
CA ALA A 181 -3.74 -1.31 32.92
C ALA A 181 -4.96 -1.61 33.81
N GLU A 182 -5.03 -2.82 34.38
CA GLU A 182 -6.02 -3.18 35.39
C GLU A 182 -5.81 -2.45 36.72
N ALA A 183 -4.56 -2.17 37.10
CA ALA A 183 -4.19 -1.52 38.36
C ALA A 183 -4.27 0.02 38.34
N ALA A 184 -4.19 0.67 37.17
CA ALA A 184 -4.23 2.14 37.05
C ALA A 184 -5.59 2.73 37.51
N PRO A 185 -5.72 3.95 38.05
CA PRO A 185 -7.02 4.51 38.42
C PRO A 185 -7.96 4.72 37.20
N ALA A 186 -9.27 4.54 37.39
CA ALA A 186 -10.32 4.42 36.37
C ALA A 186 -10.61 5.67 35.50
N GLY A 187 -9.63 6.56 35.29
CA GLY A 187 -9.81 7.84 34.58
C GLY A 187 -8.76 8.18 33.53
N GLN A 188 -7.82 7.29 33.21
CA GLN A 188 -6.68 7.61 32.32
C GLN A 188 -6.50 6.71 31.09
N THR A 189 -7.35 5.71 30.87
CA THR A 189 -7.37 5.00 29.58
C THR A 189 -8.21 5.79 28.59
N ALA A 190 -7.55 6.72 27.88
CA ALA A 190 -8.12 7.38 26.71
C ALA A 190 -8.28 6.36 25.58
N THR A 191 -9.31 5.52 25.66
CA THR A 191 -9.72 4.67 24.55
C THR A 191 -10.19 5.57 23.41
N ARG A 192 -9.48 5.55 22.27
CA ARG A 192 -9.86 6.28 21.04
C ARG A 192 -11.26 5.88 20.54
N HIS A 193 -11.71 4.68 20.90
CA HIS A 193 -13.05 4.16 20.61
C HIS A 193 -13.87 3.99 21.90
N LYS A 194 -15.09 4.51 21.91
CA LYS A 194 -16.05 4.33 22.99
C LYS A 194 -16.38 2.84 23.11
N PRO A 195 -16.24 2.21 24.31
CA PRO A 195 -16.62 0.82 24.47
C PRO A 195 -18.11 0.63 24.14
N PRO A 196 -18.50 -0.48 23.49
CA PRO A 196 -19.89 -0.76 23.20
C PRO A 196 -20.69 -0.81 24.52
N ALA A 197 -21.90 -0.24 24.50
CA ALA A 197 -22.78 -0.07 25.67
C ALA A 197 -23.28 -1.40 26.30
N SER A 198 -22.79 -2.54 25.83
CA SER A 198 -23.27 -3.88 26.16
C SER A 198 -22.40 -4.65 27.13
N VAL A 199 -21.33 -4.07 27.70
CA VAL A 199 -20.49 -4.78 28.68
C VAL A 199 -20.99 -4.48 30.11
N PRO A 200 -21.63 -5.44 30.81
CA PRO A 200 -22.07 -5.25 32.19
C PRO A 200 -20.86 -5.07 33.11
N SER A 201 -20.92 -4.05 33.98
CA SER A 201 -19.85 -3.64 34.89
C SER A 201 -19.64 -4.55 36.10
N SER A 202 -20.08 -5.81 36.05
CA SER A 202 -20.23 -6.66 37.26
C SER A 202 -19.24 -7.82 37.39
N SER A 203 -18.17 -7.89 36.60
CA SER A 203 -17.06 -8.82 36.87
C SER A 203 -15.79 -8.05 37.14
N ARG A 204 -15.01 -8.56 38.09
CA ARG A 204 -13.72 -8.10 38.62
C ARG A 204 -12.61 -8.02 37.55
N GLY A 205 -12.84 -7.26 36.50
CA GLY A 205 -11.96 -7.10 35.34
C GLY A 205 -12.38 -5.89 34.53
N ARG A 206 -11.42 -5.25 33.87
CA ARG A 206 -11.68 -4.07 33.02
C ARG A 206 -11.73 -4.44 31.56
N VAL A 207 -12.52 -3.68 30.81
CA VAL A 207 -12.45 -3.70 29.35
C VAL A 207 -11.15 -3.02 28.94
N VAL A 208 -10.28 -3.78 28.27
CA VAL A 208 -9.02 -3.28 27.69
C VAL A 208 -9.16 -3.29 26.17
N GLU A 209 -8.68 -2.23 25.54
CA GLU A 209 -8.62 -2.14 24.07
C GLU A 209 -7.42 -2.98 23.59
N MET A 210 -7.70 -4.06 22.85
CA MET A 210 -6.67 -5.03 22.45
C MET A 210 -6.01 -4.70 21.11
N THR A 211 -6.62 -3.86 20.27
CA THR A 211 -6.10 -3.57 18.93
C THR A 211 -4.77 -2.83 19.01
N ASP A 212 -4.69 -1.78 19.84
CA ASP A 212 -3.44 -1.04 20.10
C ASP A 212 -2.37 -1.96 20.70
N LEU A 213 -2.76 -2.79 21.67
CA LEU A 213 -1.83 -3.71 22.32
C LEU A 213 -1.29 -4.77 21.36
N PHE A 214 -2.14 -5.35 20.50
CA PHE A 214 -1.69 -6.31 19.49
C PHE A 214 -0.82 -5.66 18.43
N TYR A 215 -1.14 -4.43 18.02
CA TYR A 215 -0.30 -3.69 17.08
C TYR A 215 1.10 -3.46 17.67
N ARG A 216 1.19 -2.97 18.92
CA ARG A 216 2.46 -2.71 19.61
C ARG A 216 3.24 -3.98 19.87
N PHE A 217 2.56 -5.05 20.30
CA PHE A 217 3.16 -6.37 20.43
C PHE A 217 3.73 -6.88 19.11
N THR A 218 2.97 -6.76 18.02
CA THR A 218 3.43 -7.20 16.69
C THR A 218 4.63 -6.38 16.23
N LEU A 219 4.64 -5.07 16.50
CA LEU A 219 5.77 -4.19 16.19
C LEU A 219 7.04 -4.67 16.90
N ASP A 220 6.98 -4.83 18.23
CA ASP A 220 8.12 -5.22 19.06
C ASP A 220 8.67 -6.58 18.65
N VAL A 221 7.80 -7.58 18.53
CA VAL A 221 8.15 -8.92 18.04
C VAL A 221 8.78 -8.87 16.65
N THR A 222 8.20 -8.12 15.71
CA THR A 222 8.71 -8.07 14.33
C THR A 222 10.07 -7.39 14.28
N THR A 223 10.29 -6.33 15.05
CA THR A 223 11.58 -5.62 15.08
C THR A 223 12.66 -6.43 15.77
N ASP A 224 12.33 -7.14 16.84
CA ASP A 224 13.28 -8.03 17.51
C ASP A 224 13.62 -9.22 16.63
N PHE A 225 12.61 -9.85 16.02
CA PHE A 225 12.80 -10.98 15.12
C PHE A 225 13.61 -10.62 13.86
N LEU A 226 13.30 -9.51 13.19
CA LEU A 226 13.93 -9.15 11.91
C LEU A 226 15.22 -8.35 12.06
N LEU A 227 15.33 -7.50 13.08
CA LEU A 227 16.44 -6.55 13.25
C LEU A 227 17.31 -6.88 14.47
N GLY A 228 16.92 -7.87 15.28
CA GLY A 228 17.61 -8.22 16.53
C GLY A 228 17.53 -7.14 17.60
N ALA A 229 16.53 -6.25 17.51
CA ALA A 229 16.32 -5.20 18.49
C ALA A 229 14.83 -4.83 18.61
N ASP A 230 14.36 -4.86 19.86
CA ASP A 230 13.03 -4.43 20.25
C ASP A 230 12.91 -2.90 20.32
N VAL A 231 11.86 -2.35 19.70
CA VAL A 231 11.46 -0.93 19.77
C VAL A 231 10.86 -0.54 21.13
N LYS A 232 10.46 -1.55 21.92
CA LYS A 232 9.86 -1.40 23.24
C LYS A 232 8.58 -0.58 23.18
N SER A 233 7.85 -0.66 22.07
CA SER A 233 6.58 0.03 21.86
C SER A 233 5.56 -0.34 22.93
N LEU A 234 5.54 -1.57 23.45
CA LEU A 234 4.65 -1.99 24.54
C LEU A 234 4.94 -1.30 25.88
N THR A 235 6.21 -0.97 26.15
CA THR A 235 6.64 -0.47 27.47
C THR A 235 6.95 1.03 27.48
N SER A 236 7.34 1.58 26.34
CA SER A 236 7.68 3.00 26.16
C SER A 236 6.47 3.80 25.68
N SER A 237 6.43 5.08 26.07
CA SER A 237 5.49 6.06 25.52
C SER A 237 6.01 6.72 24.23
N GLU A 238 7.23 6.39 23.78
CA GLU A 238 7.84 6.89 22.55
C GLU A 238 7.17 6.26 21.32
N GLN A 239 6.03 6.83 20.92
CA GLN A 239 5.25 6.43 19.76
C GLN A 239 5.75 7.03 18.44
N GLY A 240 6.93 7.66 18.43
CA GLY A 240 7.41 8.46 17.30
C GLY A 240 7.46 7.65 15.99
N PHE A 241 8.06 6.46 16.04
CA PHE A 241 8.13 5.55 14.89
C PHE A 241 6.76 4.98 14.53
N ALA A 242 6.03 4.43 15.49
CA ALA A 242 4.72 3.80 15.27
C ALA A 242 3.69 4.77 14.65
N ASN A 243 3.60 5.99 15.19
CA ASN A 243 2.71 7.02 14.66
C ASN A 243 3.13 7.47 13.24
N ALA A 244 4.44 7.65 13.02
CA ALA A 244 4.95 8.01 11.70
C ALA A 244 4.69 6.91 10.67
N TRP A 245 4.86 5.65 11.05
CA TRP A 245 4.59 4.48 10.22
C TRP A 245 3.12 4.39 9.81
N ASP A 246 2.20 4.51 10.77
CA ASP A 246 0.76 4.50 10.50
C ASP A 246 0.33 5.66 9.59
N GLU A 247 0.89 6.86 9.82
CA GLU A 247 0.56 8.04 9.02
C GLU A 247 1.08 7.91 7.58
N VAL A 248 2.30 7.39 7.37
CA VAL A 248 2.85 7.13 6.03
C VAL A 248 1.99 6.12 5.27
N GLN A 249 1.59 5.02 5.91
CA GLN A 249 0.73 4.02 5.29
C GLN A 249 -0.63 4.58 4.88
N LEU A 250 -1.25 5.37 5.76
CA LEU A 250 -2.52 6.03 5.47
C LEU A 250 -2.38 6.98 4.28
N LEU A 251 -1.37 7.87 4.31
CA LEU A 251 -1.14 8.84 3.26
C LEU A 251 -0.82 8.15 1.92
N GLN A 252 -0.01 7.10 1.93
CA GLN A 252 0.29 6.31 0.73
C GLN A 252 -0.97 5.62 0.17
N CYS A 253 -1.82 5.05 1.03
CA CYS A 253 -3.10 4.49 0.61
C CYS A 253 -4.02 5.53 -0.03
N LEU A 254 -4.01 6.77 0.47
CA LEU A 254 -4.79 7.85 -0.11
C LEU A 254 -4.23 8.28 -1.48
N ILE A 255 -2.90 8.39 -1.62
CA ILE A 255 -2.24 8.70 -2.89
C ILE A 255 -2.66 7.71 -3.97
N ASN A 256 -2.52 6.40 -3.70
CA ASN A 256 -2.88 5.33 -4.64
C ASN A 256 -4.33 5.44 -5.12
N ARG A 257 -5.25 5.72 -4.20
CA ARG A 257 -6.69 5.84 -4.53
C ARG A 257 -7.05 7.10 -5.30
N THR A 258 -6.20 8.13 -5.29
CA THR A 258 -6.40 9.33 -6.11
C THR A 258 -5.87 9.19 -7.54
N PHE A 259 -5.27 8.03 -7.89
CA PHE A 259 -4.69 7.75 -9.21
C PHE A 259 -3.77 8.91 -9.65
N ALA A 260 -3.90 9.38 -10.90
CA ALA A 260 -3.07 10.42 -11.49
C ALA A 260 -3.09 11.77 -10.74
N PHE A 261 -4.09 12.03 -9.89
CA PHE A 261 -4.16 13.28 -9.12
C PHE A 261 -3.26 13.27 -7.87
N GLY A 262 -2.79 12.10 -7.42
CA GLY A 262 -1.95 11.97 -6.23
C GLY A 262 -0.62 12.73 -6.35
N ARG A 263 -0.04 12.79 -7.56
CA ARG A 263 1.22 13.52 -7.83
C ARG A 263 1.09 15.04 -7.65
N LEU A 264 -0.12 15.58 -7.60
CA LEU A 264 -0.37 17.02 -7.45
C LEU A 264 -0.60 17.43 -5.98
N LEU A 265 -0.71 16.47 -5.06
CA LEU A 265 -0.95 16.77 -3.67
C LEU A 265 0.38 17.18 -2.99
N PRO A 266 0.44 18.32 -2.29
CA PRO A 266 1.61 18.66 -1.48
C PRO A 266 1.67 17.71 -0.28
N MET A 267 2.80 17.00 -0.14
CA MET A 267 2.95 15.94 0.87
C MET A 267 4.06 16.23 1.91
N PRO A 268 4.09 17.41 2.58
CA PRO A 268 5.14 17.70 3.56
C PRO A 268 5.09 16.76 4.77
N ARG A 269 3.87 16.38 5.20
CA ARG A 269 3.68 15.43 6.31
C ARG A 269 4.19 14.04 5.98
N PHE A 270 3.92 13.55 4.76
CA PHE A 270 4.42 12.26 4.30
C PHE A 270 5.95 12.20 4.37
N HIS A 271 6.64 13.20 3.81
CA HIS A 271 8.10 13.23 3.81
C HIS A 271 8.68 13.39 5.23
N ALA A 272 8.01 14.15 6.10
CA ALA A 272 8.41 14.27 7.51
C ALA A 272 8.32 12.93 8.25
N CYS A 273 7.20 12.21 8.13
CA CYS A 273 7.02 10.90 8.76
C CYS A 273 7.94 9.84 8.12
N LEU A 274 8.12 9.88 6.80
CA LEU A 274 9.09 9.03 6.10
C LEU A 274 10.52 9.27 6.60
N GLY A 275 10.89 10.52 6.91
CA GLY A 275 12.17 10.84 7.53
C GLY A 275 12.37 10.16 8.89
N VAL A 276 11.31 10.09 9.72
CA VAL A 276 11.35 9.37 11.00
C VAL A 276 11.55 7.87 10.78
N VAL A 277 10.80 7.28 9.84
CA VAL A 277 10.92 5.85 9.48
C VAL A 277 12.33 5.54 8.97
N ASN A 278 12.88 6.37 8.07
CA ASN A 278 14.21 6.17 7.52
C ASN A 278 15.31 6.30 8.57
N ASN A 279 15.22 7.28 9.48
CA ASN A 279 16.19 7.44 10.56
C ASN A 279 16.21 6.22 11.49
N PHE A 280 15.04 5.66 11.77
CA PHE A 280 14.92 4.43 12.55
C PHE A 280 15.64 3.27 11.86
N VAL A 281 15.36 3.01 10.57
CA VAL A 281 16.00 1.93 9.81
C VAL A 281 17.50 2.15 9.64
N ASN A 282 17.94 3.37 9.35
CA ASN A 282 19.35 3.72 9.17
C ASN A 282 20.18 3.43 10.41
N THR A 283 19.60 3.53 11.62
CA THR A 283 20.29 3.16 12.86
C THR A 283 20.78 1.71 12.83
N PHE A 284 20.00 0.80 12.24
CA PHE A 284 20.40 -0.61 12.10
C PHE A 284 21.41 -0.83 10.98
N ILE A 285 21.23 -0.13 9.86
CA ILE A 285 22.17 -0.17 8.73
C ILE A 285 23.55 0.31 9.18
N ASP A 286 23.62 1.46 9.82
CA ASP A 286 24.86 2.06 10.32
C ASP A 286 25.53 1.17 11.37
N ARG A 287 24.73 0.52 12.24
CA ARG A 287 25.25 -0.45 13.21
C ARG A 287 25.92 -1.63 12.53
N VAL A 288 25.34 -2.17 11.45
CA VAL A 288 25.90 -3.30 10.70
C VAL A 288 27.12 -2.88 9.89
N LEU A 289 27.07 -1.72 9.23
CA LEU A 289 28.20 -1.16 8.47
C LEU A 289 29.41 -0.82 9.36
N GLY A 290 29.17 -0.57 10.65
CA GLY A 290 30.22 -0.35 11.64
C GLY A 290 30.89 -1.62 12.19
N LEU A 291 30.36 -2.83 11.90
CA LEU A 291 30.96 -4.09 12.36
C LEU A 291 32.20 -4.45 11.53
N ALA A 292 33.20 -5.05 12.18
CA ALA A 292 34.36 -5.57 11.48
C ALA A 292 34.00 -6.81 10.63
N PRO A 293 34.70 -7.09 9.51
CA PRO A 293 34.41 -8.25 8.66
C PRO A 293 34.38 -9.60 9.41
N ASP A 294 35.22 -9.73 10.44
CA ASP A 294 35.31 -10.93 11.27
C ASP A 294 34.08 -11.11 12.18
N GLU A 295 33.47 -10.00 12.63
CA GLU A 295 32.24 -10.01 13.44
C GLU A 295 30.99 -10.28 12.59
N LEU A 296 31.02 -9.87 11.31
CA LEU A 296 29.99 -10.19 10.33
C LEU A 296 29.99 -11.70 10.02
N ALA A 297 31.16 -12.28 9.75
CA ALA A 297 31.29 -13.71 9.47
C ALA A 297 30.81 -14.58 10.65
N ALA A 298 31.12 -14.19 11.89
CA ALA A 298 30.66 -14.90 13.08
C ALA A 298 29.13 -14.85 13.27
N LYS A 299 28.46 -13.80 12.79
CA LYS A 299 27.00 -13.66 12.83
C LYS A 299 26.29 -14.42 11.71
N ASP A 300 26.95 -14.60 10.57
CA ASP A 300 26.43 -15.42 9.46
C ASP A 300 26.49 -16.92 9.79
N GLU A 301 27.47 -17.36 10.58
CA GLU A 301 27.62 -18.78 11.00
C GLU A 301 26.78 -19.16 12.24
N GLY A 302 26.47 -18.19 13.11
CA GLY A 302 25.67 -18.40 14.33
C GLY A 302 24.16 -18.29 14.12
N GLY A 303 23.71 -18.32 12.87
CA GLY A 303 22.37 -17.94 12.46
C GLY A 303 21.53 -19.03 11.80
#